data_AF-A0AAQ3RSL4-F1
#
_entry.id   AF-A0AAQ3RSL4-F1
#
_cell.length_a   1.000
_cell.length_b   1.000
_cell.length_c   1.000
_cell.angle_alpha   90.00
_cell.angle_beta   90.00
_cell.angle_gamma   90.00
#
_symmetry.space_group_name_H-M   'P 1'
#
loop_
_entity.id
_entity.type
_entity.pdbx_description
1 polymer ?
#
loop_
_entity_poly.entity_id
_entity_poly.type
_entity_poly.pdbx_seq_one_letter_code
_entity_poly.pdbx_strand_id
1 'polypeptide(L)'
;RQESPLLFCSLCWRWVCWSREKKNPERRKSRKSKTMSYDEVEIEDMEWNEELQAYTYPCPCGDLFQITKEDLKLGEEIARCPSCSLYITVVYNIEDFLADSDQNRRNKGLQPSKQQTVTVA
;
A
#
# COMPACT_ATOMS: atom_id res chain seq x y z
N ARG A 1 52.93 -22.60 -60.75
CA ARG A 1 51.80 -23.54 -60.99
C ARG A 1 51.31 -23.96 -59.60
N GLN A 2 50.76 -22.97 -58.89
CA GLN A 2 49.33 -22.90 -58.52
C GLN A 2 48.98 -23.91 -57.44
N GLU A 3 49.39 -23.53 -56.24
CA GLU A 3 48.82 -23.97 -54.97
C GLU A 3 47.48 -23.24 -54.77
N SER A 4 46.50 -24.04 -54.36
CA SER A 4 45.23 -23.75 -53.69
C SER A 4 44.81 -22.27 -53.53
N PRO A 5 43.77 -21.81 -54.26
CA PRO A 5 43.09 -20.59 -53.91
C PRO A 5 41.87 -20.88 -53.02
N LEU A 6 41.92 -20.29 -51.81
CA LEU A 6 40.91 -19.38 -51.26
C LEU A 6 39.43 -19.84 -51.34
N LEU A 7 38.80 -20.13 -50.21
CA LEU A 7 38.06 -19.14 -49.39
C LEU A 7 36.99 -18.40 -50.20
N PHE A 8 35.74 -18.47 -49.70
CA PHE A 8 34.50 -17.72 -49.98
C PHE A 8 33.37 -18.75 -50.20
N CYS A 9 32.20 -18.73 -49.57
CA CYS A 9 31.58 -17.87 -48.58
C CYS A 9 30.24 -18.53 -48.18
N SER A 10 29.82 -18.39 -46.91
CA SER A 10 28.42 -18.18 -46.47
C SER A 10 27.28 -19.20 -46.76
N LEU A 11 26.65 -19.64 -45.64
CA LEU A 11 25.22 -19.97 -45.43
C LEU A 11 24.59 -21.24 -46.05
N CYS A 12 24.43 -22.33 -45.25
CA CYS A 12 23.19 -23.16 -45.16
C CYS A 12 23.27 -24.35 -44.15
N TRP A 13 22.22 -24.51 -43.31
CA TRP A 13 21.80 -25.71 -42.49
C TRP A 13 22.57 -25.95 -41.17
N ARG A 14 22.11 -25.83 -39.90
CA ARG A 14 20.81 -25.95 -39.19
C ARG A 14 20.10 -27.24 -39.57
N TRP A 15 20.09 -28.29 -38.71
CA TRP A 15 18.97 -29.27 -38.56
C TRP A 15 19.16 -30.53 -37.67
N VAL A 16 19.90 -30.55 -36.55
CA VAL A 16 19.72 -31.68 -35.56
C VAL A 16 19.72 -31.19 -34.10
N CYS A 17 18.54 -31.28 -33.49
CA CYS A 17 18.16 -30.99 -32.10
C CYS A 17 19.06 -31.56 -31.00
N TRP A 18 19.81 -30.73 -30.27
CA TRP A 18 20.10 -31.00 -28.85
C TRP A 18 20.42 -29.73 -28.07
N SER A 19 19.70 -29.51 -26.97
CA SER A 19 19.99 -28.58 -25.86
C SER A 19 19.74 -27.09 -26.15
N ARG A 20 18.52 -26.52 -26.19
CA ARG A 20 17.37 -26.57 -25.25
C ARG A 20 17.79 -26.62 -23.79
N GLU A 21 17.44 -25.56 -23.05
CA GLU A 21 17.61 -25.39 -21.60
C GLU A 21 18.92 -24.70 -21.16
N LYS A 22 18.99 -23.37 -21.28
CA LYS A 22 19.44 -22.49 -20.17
C LYS A 22 18.73 -21.14 -20.23
N LYS A 23 17.55 -21.19 -19.62
CA LYS A 23 16.75 -20.13 -19.00
C LYS A 23 17.35 -18.71 -19.01
N ASN A 24 16.69 -17.88 -19.80
CA ASN A 24 16.45 -16.45 -19.60
C ASN A 24 16.32 -16.08 -18.10
N PRO A 25 17.30 -15.37 -17.49
CA PRO A 25 17.16 -14.85 -16.14
C PRO A 25 16.29 -13.58 -16.16
N GLU A 26 15.09 -13.73 -15.62
CA GLU A 26 14.29 -12.65 -15.01
C GLU A 26 13.78 -11.52 -15.91
N ARG A 27 12.96 -11.93 -16.89
CA ARG A 27 11.62 -11.33 -16.96
C ARG A 27 10.94 -11.45 -15.59
N ARG A 28 10.87 -10.35 -14.84
CA ARG A 28 9.75 -9.93 -13.97
C ARG A 28 10.27 -8.82 -13.05
N LYS A 29 10.40 -7.60 -13.60
CA LYS A 29 10.34 -6.40 -12.74
C LYS A 29 9.01 -6.48 -12.02
N SER A 30 9.13 -6.89 -10.76
CA SER A 30 8.18 -6.81 -9.67
C SER A 30 6.94 -6.01 -10.05
N ARG A 31 5.91 -6.71 -10.55
CA ARG A 31 4.56 -6.26 -10.29
C ARG A 31 4.48 -6.30 -8.78
N LYS A 32 4.72 -5.17 -8.10
CA LYS A 32 4.30 -4.97 -6.71
C LYS A 32 2.86 -5.46 -6.70
N SER A 33 2.66 -6.65 -6.12
CA SER A 33 1.36 -7.18 -5.82
C SER A 33 0.73 -6.12 -4.95
N LYS A 34 -0.10 -5.26 -5.56
CA LYS A 34 -0.90 -4.25 -4.90
C LYS A 34 -1.76 -5.04 -3.94
N THR A 35 -1.30 -5.16 -2.70
CA THR A 35 -2.02 -5.73 -1.58
C THR A 35 -3.40 -5.11 -1.64
N MET A 36 -4.43 -5.95 -1.64
CA MET A 36 -5.80 -5.55 -1.93
C MET A 36 -6.42 -4.81 -0.74
N SER A 37 -5.83 -3.69 -0.33
CA SER A 37 -6.53 -2.72 0.51
C SER A 37 -7.71 -2.17 -0.28
N TYR A 38 -8.86 -2.07 0.38
CA TYR A 38 -10.06 -1.53 -0.25
C TYR A 38 -9.85 -0.05 -0.57
N ASP A 39 -9.44 0.74 0.43
CA ASP A 39 -9.09 2.15 0.31
C ASP A 39 -8.02 2.56 1.34
N GLU A 40 -7.40 3.71 1.09
CA GLU A 40 -6.50 4.41 2.02
C GLU A 40 -7.25 5.63 2.57
N VAL A 41 -7.46 5.69 3.88
CA VAL A 41 -8.26 6.72 4.55
C VAL A 41 -7.41 7.40 5.62
N GLU A 42 -7.47 8.73 5.70
CA GLU A 42 -6.75 9.50 6.71
C GLU A 42 -7.46 9.38 8.06
N ILE A 43 -6.68 9.34 9.15
CA ILE A 43 -7.22 9.27 10.52
C ILE A 43 -8.18 10.43 10.86
N GLU A 44 -8.00 11.59 10.20
CA GLU A 44 -8.83 12.79 10.35
C GLU A 44 -10.26 12.62 9.81
N ASP A 45 -10.46 11.70 8.87
CA ASP A 45 -11.76 11.41 8.25
C ASP A 45 -12.53 10.29 8.96
N MET A 46 -11.93 9.65 9.97
CA MET A 46 -12.56 8.60 10.77
C MET A 46 -13.30 9.17 11.99
N GLU A 47 -14.36 8.50 12.41
CA GLU A 47 -15.11 8.88 13.61
C GLU A 47 -14.53 8.22 14.86
N TRP A 48 -14.08 9.03 15.82
CA TRP A 48 -13.55 8.57 17.09
C TRP A 48 -14.68 8.23 18.08
N ASN A 49 -14.68 7.01 18.60
CA ASN A 49 -15.59 6.59 19.65
C ASN A 49 -14.83 6.48 21.00
N GLU A 50 -15.17 7.36 21.95
CA GLU A 50 -14.55 7.42 23.28
C GLU A 50 -14.85 6.18 24.14
N GLU A 51 -16.02 5.56 23.98
CA GLU A 51 -16.43 4.39 24.78
C GLU A 51 -15.65 3.13 24.39
N LEU A 52 -15.35 2.99 23.10
CA LEU A 52 -14.62 1.85 22.54
C LEU A 52 -13.12 2.12 22.34
N GLN A 53 -12.70 3.38 22.51
CA GLN A 53 -11.34 3.85 22.22
C GLN A 53 -10.85 3.43 20.82
N ALA A 54 -11.77 3.49 19.84
CA ALA A 54 -11.56 3.02 18.49
C ALA A 54 -12.04 4.04 17.45
N TYR A 55 -11.33 4.08 16.31
CA TYR A 55 -11.73 4.82 15.14
C TYR A 55 -12.64 3.97 14.27
N THR A 56 -13.74 4.56 13.81
CA THR A 56 -14.77 3.88 13.02
C THR A 56 -14.98 4.54 11.66
N TYR A 57 -15.27 3.73 10.65
CA TYR A 57 -15.52 4.21 9.28
C TYR A 57 -16.60 3.37 8.58
N PRO A 58 -17.55 3.98 7.83
CA PRO A 58 -18.63 3.25 7.17
C PRO A 58 -18.11 2.29 6.09
N CYS A 59 -18.48 1.01 6.19
CA CYS A 59 -18.17 0.00 5.19
C CYS A 59 -19.34 -0.13 4.19
N PRO A 60 -19.06 -0.32 2.88
CA PRO A 60 -20.11 -0.52 1.87
C PRO A 60 -21.01 -1.74 2.10
N CYS A 61 -20.64 -2.66 3.01
CA CYS A 61 -21.48 -3.80 3.37
C CYS A 61 -22.54 -3.50 4.44
N GLY A 62 -22.54 -2.30 5.02
CA GLY A 62 -23.50 -1.86 6.04
C GLY A 62 -22.99 -1.94 7.48
N ASP A 63 -21.77 -2.46 7.68
CA ASP A 63 -21.07 -2.46 8.96
C ASP A 63 -20.03 -1.34 9.06
N LEU A 64 -19.29 -1.31 10.17
CA LEU A 64 -18.25 -0.32 10.42
C LEU A 64 -16.88 -1.00 10.44
N PHE A 65 -15.90 -0.40 9.77
CA PHE A 65 -14.49 -0.69 10.03
C PHE A 65 -14.13 -0.16 11.41
N GLN A 66 -13.34 -0.92 12.17
CA GLN A 66 -12.95 -0.55 13.53
C GLN A 66 -11.45 -0.79 13.70
N ILE A 67 -10.75 0.16 14.33
CA ILE A 67 -9.34 0.04 14.71
C ILE A 67 -9.09 0.73 16.05
N THR A 68 -8.34 0.10 16.95
CA THR A 68 -8.08 0.69 18.27
C THR A 68 -6.95 1.72 18.21
N LYS A 69 -6.97 2.69 19.12
CA LYS A 69 -5.82 3.62 19.27
C LYS A 69 -4.54 2.90 19.68
N GLU A 70 -4.65 1.76 20.36
CA GLU A 70 -3.51 0.93 20.74
C GLU A 70 -2.82 0.31 19.54
N ASP A 71 -3.59 -0.20 18.57
CA ASP A 71 -3.07 -0.78 17.33
C ASP A 71 -2.29 0.25 16.52
N LEU A 72 -2.82 1.48 16.41
CA LEU A 72 -2.14 2.60 15.76
C LEU A 72 -0.83 2.97 16.47
N LYS A 73 -0.77 2.91 17.80
CA LYS A 73 0.48 3.13 18.56
C LYS A 73 1.50 2.02 18.34
N LEU A 74 1.05 0.81 18.05
CA LEU A 74 1.92 -0.35 17.75
C LEU A 74 2.40 -0.37 16.29
N GLY A 75 1.86 0.48 15.43
CA GLY A 75 2.18 0.50 14.00
C GLY A 75 1.24 -0.32 13.13
N GLU A 76 0.15 -0.87 13.68
CA GLU A 76 -0.87 -1.58 12.91
C GLU A 76 -1.91 -0.58 12.41
N GLU A 77 -1.91 -0.35 11.11
CA GLU A 77 -2.75 0.64 10.41
C GLU A 77 -3.93 0.00 9.65
N ILE A 78 -4.20 -1.28 9.92
CA ILE A 78 -5.16 -2.07 9.16
C ILE A 78 -6.50 -2.10 9.91
N ALA A 79 -7.46 -1.28 9.49
CA ALA A 79 -8.79 -1.33 10.05
C ALA A 79 -9.60 -2.47 9.42
N ARG A 80 -10.17 -3.33 10.28
CA ARG A 80 -10.89 -4.54 9.86
C ARG A 80 -12.39 -4.36 10.10
N CYS A 81 -13.19 -4.93 9.20
CA CYS A 81 -14.64 -5.01 9.37
C CYS A 81 -15.01 -6.38 9.97
N PRO A 82 -15.90 -6.46 10.98
CA PRO A 82 -16.30 -7.74 11.57
C PRO A 82 -17.12 -8.63 10.63
N SER A 83 -17.83 -8.04 9.66
CA SER A 83 -18.70 -8.76 8.72
C SER A 83 -18.08 -8.99 7.36
N CYS A 84 -17.06 -8.19 7.00
CA CYS A 84 -16.44 -8.19 5.69
C CYS A 84 -14.96 -8.53 5.82
N SER A 85 -14.43 -9.41 4.97
CA SER A 85 -12.98 -9.70 4.92
C SER A 85 -12.17 -8.58 4.26
N LEU A 86 -12.79 -7.42 4.07
CA LEU A 86 -12.18 -6.22 3.55
C LEU A 86 -11.41 -5.52 4.67
N TYR A 87 -10.39 -4.78 4.27
CA TYR A 87 -9.61 -3.94 5.16
C TYR A 87 -9.25 -2.66 4.43
N ILE A 88 -9.17 -1.58 5.19
CA ILE A 88 -8.67 -0.27 4.75
C ILE A 88 -7.35 0.02 5.44
N THR A 89 -6.48 0.78 4.77
CA THR A 89 -5.23 1.25 5.34
C THR A 89 -5.46 2.64 5.90
N VAL A 90 -5.20 2.83 7.19
CA VAL A 90 -5.35 4.12 7.86
C VAL A 90 -4.04 4.88 7.77
N VAL A 91 -4.04 6.02 7.09
CA VAL A 91 -2.86 6.88 6.99
C VAL A 91 -2.84 7.80 8.22
N TYR A 92 -1.76 7.71 9.01
CA TYR A 92 -1.57 8.56 10.18
C TYR A 92 -0.10 8.98 10.32
N ASN A 93 0.11 10.13 10.97
CA ASN A 93 1.45 10.59 11.32
C ASN A 93 1.81 10.08 12.71
N ILE A 94 2.88 9.28 12.79
CA ILE A 94 3.36 8.69 14.05
C ILE A 94 3.74 9.79 15.06
N GLU A 95 4.18 10.95 14.58
CA GLU A 95 4.50 12.13 15.40
C GLU A 95 3.29 12.63 16.21
N ASP A 96 2.07 12.50 15.69
CA ASP A 96 0.85 12.95 16.38
C ASP A 96 0.54 12.08 17.61
N PHE A 97 0.78 10.77 17.50
CA PHE A 97 0.56 9.81 18.59
C PHE A 97 1.73 9.75 19.58
N LEU A 98 2.97 10.04 19.13
CA LEU A 98 4.15 10.15 19.97
C LEU A 98 4.24 11.48 20.72
N ALA A 99 3.64 12.55 20.18
CA ALA A 99 3.58 13.82 20.88
C ALA A 99 2.80 13.69 22.20
N ASP A 100 1.74 12.88 22.26
CA ASP A 100 0.91 12.71 23.45
C ASP A 100 1.67 12.15 24.68
N SER A 101 2.77 11.39 24.47
CA SER A 101 3.61 10.86 25.55
C SER A 101 4.68 11.83 26.08
N ASP A 102 5.02 12.89 25.33
CA ASP A 102 5.95 13.95 25.77
C ASP A 102 5.23 15.28 26.09
N GLN A 103 3.98 15.46 25.62
CA GLN A 103 3.19 16.69 25.69
C GLN A 103 2.39 16.89 26.97
N ASN A 104 2.71 16.23 28.09
CA ASN A 104 2.24 16.68 29.40
C ASN A 104 3.01 17.94 29.90
N ARG A 105 3.79 18.63 29.05
CA ARG A 105 4.49 19.86 29.48
C ARG A 105 4.47 21.07 28.56
N ARG A 106 4.15 21.02 27.26
CA ARG A 106 4.27 22.22 26.42
C ARG A 106 3.25 22.32 25.28
N ASN A 107 2.13 22.95 25.62
CA ASN A 107 1.28 23.76 24.74
C ASN A 107 0.12 23.04 24.04
N LYS A 108 -1.07 23.36 24.56
CA LYS A 108 -2.22 23.73 23.73
C LYS A 108 -1.78 24.74 22.66
N GLY A 109 -1.90 24.38 21.40
CA GLY A 109 -1.92 25.36 20.31
C GLY A 109 -1.53 24.82 18.96
N LEU A 110 -2.51 24.27 18.22
CA LEU A 110 -2.87 24.58 16.81
C LEU A 110 -3.80 23.45 16.31
N GLN A 111 -5.11 23.67 16.09
CA GLN A 111 -5.81 24.27 14.92
C GLN A 111 -6.01 23.26 13.77
N PRO A 112 -6.99 23.40 12.83
CA PRO A 112 -8.22 24.21 12.78
C PRO A 112 -9.47 23.40 12.30
N SER A 113 -10.61 23.52 12.96
CA SER A 113 -11.88 22.97 12.43
C SER A 113 -12.43 23.86 11.32
N LYS A 114 -12.41 23.38 10.07
CA LYS A 114 -13.09 24.02 8.93
C LYS A 114 -14.59 24.10 9.21
N GLN A 115 -15.11 25.31 9.40
CA GLN A 115 -16.55 25.58 9.36
C GLN A 115 -16.99 25.54 7.88
N GLN A 116 -17.71 24.50 7.50
CA GLN A 116 -18.48 24.50 6.26
C GLN A 116 -19.76 25.32 6.50
N THR A 117 -19.70 26.59 6.13
CA THR A 117 -20.90 27.44 5.99
C THR A 117 -21.70 26.95 4.79
N VAL A 118 -22.87 26.36 5.05
CA VAL A 118 -23.88 26.14 4.00
C VAL A 118 -24.95 27.21 4.16
N THR A 119 -24.87 28.24 3.31
CA THR A 119 -25.91 29.27 3.20
C THR A 119 -27.09 28.69 2.43
N VAL A 120 -28.26 28.65 3.05
CA VAL A 120 -29.55 28.41 2.35
C VAL A 120 -30.51 29.52 2.77
N ALA A 121 -30.73 30.46 1.86
CA ALA A 121 -31.90 31.35 1.81
C ALA A 121 -32.05 31.88 0.38
#